data_AF-A0A561X380-F1
#
_entry.id   AF-A0A561X380-F1
#
_cell.length_a   1.000
_cell.length_b   1.000
_cell.length_c   1.000
_cell.angle_alpha   90.00
_cell.angle_beta   90.00
_cell.angle_gamma   90.00
#
_symmetry.space_group_name_H-M   'P 1'
#
loop_
_entity.id
_entity.type
_entity.pdbx_description
1 polymer ?
#
loop_
_entity_poly.entity_id
_entity_poly.type
_entity_poly.pdbx_seq_one_letter_code
_entity_poly.pdbx_strand_id
1 'polypeptide(L)'
;MEKRHEVLFRQLEDYRRELLRVVDGLTEEEADIVPKGFNNNIRWNLGHVYLDQYLWIQHVTKEPIPIPEGFRDWFVWLRHQPCHVAHKAPVAVCIKRIIGGAANENLRMVRGAPRRRIRADRIRHAHDRPSVSAHHFP
;
A
#
# COMPACT_ATOMS: atom_id res chain seq x y z
N MET A 1 -4.59 -21.41 -11.48
CA MET A 1 -3.55 -20.35 -11.47
C MET A 1 -2.27 -20.97 -11.99
N GLU A 2 -1.42 -20.18 -12.64
CA GLU A 2 -0.10 -20.67 -13.08
C GLU A 2 0.81 -21.00 -11.89
N LYS A 3 1.68 -22.01 -12.05
CA LYS A 3 2.66 -22.43 -11.02
C LYS A 3 3.51 -21.25 -10.50
N ARG A 4 3.88 -20.33 -11.39
CA ARG A 4 4.65 -19.12 -11.02
C ARG A 4 3.89 -18.21 -10.06
N HIS A 5 2.57 -18.12 -10.17
CA HIS A 5 1.77 -17.32 -9.24
C HIS A 5 1.73 -17.96 -7.86
N GLU A 6 1.60 -19.29 -7.78
CA GLU A 6 1.65 -20.02 -6.51
C GLU A 6 2.98 -19.84 -5.80
N VAL A 7 4.10 -19.90 -6.55
CA VAL A 7 5.45 -19.63 -6.02
C VAL A 7 5.54 -18.19 -5.50
N LEU A 8 5.07 -17.21 -6.28
CA LEU A 8 5.08 -15.79 -5.87
C LEU A 8 4.28 -15.58 -4.58
N PHE A 9 3.08 -16.14 -4.47
CA PHE A 9 2.26 -15.97 -3.26
C PHE A 9 2.89 -16.63 -2.05
N ARG A 10 3.51 -17.80 -2.23
CA ARG A 10 4.24 -18.47 -1.15
C ARG A 10 5.43 -17.63 -0.69
N GLN A 11 6.20 -17.07 -1.61
CA GLN A 11 7.31 -16.16 -1.27
C GLN A 11 6.82 -14.93 -0.51
N LEU A 12 5.74 -14.29 -0.96
CA LEU A 12 5.15 -13.14 -0.25
C LEU A 12 4.67 -13.50 1.15
N GLU A 13 4.14 -14.70 1.34
CA GLU A 13 3.76 -15.23 2.65
C GLU A 13 4.98 -15.50 3.54
N ASP A 14 6.03 -16.10 2.98
CA ASP A 14 7.27 -16.41 3.68
C ASP A 14 8.01 -15.16 4.14
N TYR A 15 8.16 -14.17 3.25
CA TYR A 15 8.78 -12.89 3.61
C TYR A 15 7.97 -12.13 4.67
N ARG A 16 6.65 -12.19 4.62
CA ARG A 16 5.80 -11.57 5.65
C ARG A 16 5.97 -12.25 6.99
N ARG A 17 5.96 -13.59 7.02
CA ARG A 17 6.17 -14.36 8.26
C ARG A 17 7.54 -14.06 8.85
N GLU A 18 8.57 -13.99 8.02
CA GLU A 18 9.92 -13.68 8.46
C GLU A 18 10.03 -12.24 8.98
N LEU A 19 9.43 -11.27 8.28
CA LEU A 19 9.37 -9.88 8.76
C LEU A 19 8.73 -9.81 10.15
N LEU A 20 7.57 -10.45 10.33
CA LEU A 20 6.86 -10.48 11.60
C LEU A 20 7.68 -11.15 12.71
N ARG A 21 8.42 -12.22 12.38
CA ARG A 21 9.33 -12.90 13.30
C ARG A 21 10.49 -12.02 13.73
N VAL A 22 11.10 -11.29 12.79
CA VAL A 22 12.25 -10.39 13.06
C VAL A 22 11.84 -9.23 13.97
N VAL A 23 10.63 -8.72 13.81
CA VAL A 23 10.11 -7.62 14.64
C VAL A 23 9.38 -8.12 15.88
N ASP A 24 9.33 -9.44 16.12
CA ASP A 24 8.70 -9.98 17.31
C ASP A 24 9.47 -9.57 18.57
N GLY A 25 8.75 -9.31 19.66
CA GLY A 25 9.36 -8.83 20.92
C GLY A 25 9.82 -7.36 20.95
N LEU A 26 9.90 -6.65 19.82
CA LEU A 26 10.23 -5.21 19.83
C LEU A 26 9.25 -4.39 20.66
N THR A 27 9.79 -3.54 21.55
CA THR A 27 9.00 -2.51 22.27
C THR A 27 8.67 -1.32 21.36
N GLU A 28 7.76 -0.47 21.81
CA GLU A 28 7.40 0.75 21.06
C GLU A 28 8.56 1.75 21.02
N GLU A 29 9.31 1.85 22.12
CA GLU A 29 10.48 2.73 22.24
C GLU A 29 11.57 2.27 21.27
N GLU A 30 11.86 0.97 21.23
CA GLU A 30 12.82 0.40 20.28
C GLU A 30 12.40 0.61 18.83
N ALA A 31 11.09 0.52 18.54
CA ALA A 31 10.56 0.74 17.21
C ALA A 31 10.70 2.19 16.74
N ASP A 32 10.84 3.14 17.67
CA ASP A 32 10.95 4.57 17.40
C ASP A 32 12.38 5.10 17.28
N ILE A 33 13.38 4.32 17.68
CA ILE A 33 14.79 4.69 17.56
C ILE A 33 15.18 4.86 16.09
N VAL A 34 15.74 6.02 15.74
CA VAL A 34 16.42 6.26 14.46
C VAL A 34 17.92 6.06 14.68
N PRO A 35 18.53 5.00 14.13
CA PRO A 35 19.97 4.76 14.31
C PRO A 35 20.81 5.86 13.66
N LYS A 36 22.00 6.12 14.21
CA LYS A 36 22.92 7.13 13.66
C LYS A 36 23.27 6.80 12.21
N GLY A 37 23.11 7.77 11.31
CA GLY A 37 23.35 7.61 9.87
C GLY A 37 22.17 7.07 9.08
N PHE A 38 21.04 6.78 9.73
CA PHE A 38 19.78 6.39 9.08
C PHE A 38 18.74 7.51 9.21
N ASN A 39 17.77 7.51 8.30
CA ASN A 39 16.68 8.51 8.29
C ASN A 39 15.38 7.98 8.92
N ASN A 40 15.24 6.66 9.04
CA ASN A 40 13.98 5.99 9.34
C ASN A 40 14.15 5.06 10.55
N ASN A 41 13.12 5.00 11.39
CA ASN A 41 13.02 4.01 12.46
C ASN A 41 12.28 2.75 11.97
N ILE A 42 12.21 1.73 12.82
CA ILE A 42 11.57 0.45 12.49
C ILE A 42 10.06 0.64 12.26
N ARG A 43 9.38 1.48 13.04
CA ARG A 43 7.96 1.80 12.87
C ARG A 43 7.66 2.31 11.45
N TRP A 44 8.47 3.24 10.96
CA TRP A 44 8.33 3.76 9.60
C TRP A 44 8.56 2.68 8.55
N ASN A 45 9.63 1.89 8.67
CA ASN A 45 9.92 0.82 7.72
C ASN A 45 8.78 -0.22 7.67
N LEU A 46 8.21 -0.59 8.82
CA LEU A 46 7.07 -1.52 8.90
C LEU A 46 5.82 -0.97 8.21
N GLY A 47 5.46 0.29 8.49
CA GLY A 47 4.32 0.92 7.83
C GLY A 47 4.55 1.12 6.34
N HIS A 48 5.79 1.42 5.93
CA HIS A 48 6.15 1.57 4.52
C HIS A 48 5.99 0.25 3.76
N VAL A 49 6.53 -0.86 4.26
CA VAL A 49 6.37 -2.19 3.62
C VAL A 49 4.90 -2.56 3.45
N TYR A 50 4.08 -2.29 4.46
CA TYR A 50 2.64 -2.51 4.37
C TYR A 50 2.00 -1.65 3.28
N LEU A 51 2.23 -0.33 3.31
CA LEU A 51 1.63 0.61 2.36
C LEU A 51 2.03 0.26 0.92
N ASP A 52 3.31 0.02 0.68
CA ASP A 52 3.85 -0.21 -0.66
C ASP A 52 3.22 -1.47 -1.29
N GLN A 53 3.04 -2.55 -0.52
CA GLN A 53 2.36 -3.75 -0.99
C GLN A 53 0.96 -3.44 -1.54
N TYR A 54 0.18 -2.64 -0.84
CA TYR A 54 -1.15 -2.26 -1.28
C TYR A 54 -1.14 -1.27 -2.46
N LEU A 55 -0.22 -0.30 -2.47
CA LEU A 55 -0.08 0.61 -3.61
C LEU A 55 0.29 -0.13 -4.90
N TRP A 56 1.15 -1.14 -4.82
CA TRP A 56 1.51 -1.99 -5.96
C TRP A 56 0.33 -2.82 -6.45
N ILE A 57 -0.42 -3.46 -5.54
CA ILE A 57 -1.62 -4.24 -5.93
C ILE A 57 -2.62 -3.30 -6.61
N GLN A 58 -2.93 -2.14 -6.01
CA GLN A 58 -3.83 -1.15 -6.61
C GLN A 58 -3.32 -0.67 -7.97
N HIS A 59 -2.01 -0.47 -8.13
CA HIS A 59 -1.42 -0.09 -9.40
C HIS A 59 -1.60 -1.17 -10.47
N VAL A 60 -1.45 -2.45 -10.11
CA VAL A 60 -1.56 -3.57 -11.07
C VAL A 60 -3.01 -3.93 -11.37
N THR A 61 -3.89 -3.96 -10.36
CA THR A 61 -5.30 -4.33 -10.53
C THR A 61 -6.16 -3.18 -11.05
N LYS A 62 -5.72 -1.93 -10.85
CA LYS A 62 -6.52 -0.70 -11.05
C LYS A 62 -7.78 -0.65 -10.19
N GLU A 63 -7.87 -1.49 -9.17
CA GLU A 63 -8.99 -1.52 -8.23
C GLU A 63 -8.65 -0.70 -6.98
N PRO A 64 -9.63 0.04 -6.43
CA PRO A 64 -9.42 0.70 -5.15
C PRO A 64 -9.20 -0.34 -4.06
N ILE A 65 -8.22 -0.08 -3.20
CA ILE A 65 -7.87 -0.94 -2.10
C ILE A 65 -8.14 -0.20 -0.80
N PRO A 66 -8.68 -0.89 0.24
CA PRO A 66 -8.91 -0.30 1.54
C PRO A 66 -7.57 -0.06 2.27
N ILE A 67 -6.95 1.07 2.01
CA ILE A 67 -5.82 1.58 2.80
C ILE A 67 -6.43 2.41 3.95
N PRO A 68 -6.01 2.20 5.21
CA PRO A 68 -6.51 3.01 6.32
C PRO A 68 -6.30 4.51 6.08
N GLU A 69 -7.26 5.32 6.53
CA GLU A 69 -7.18 6.78 6.39
C GLU A 69 -5.91 7.35 7.04
N GLY A 70 -5.26 8.32 6.38
CA GLY A 70 -4.00 8.92 6.84
C GLY A 70 -2.75 8.02 6.70
N PHE A 71 -2.91 6.71 6.46
CA PHE A 71 -1.79 5.76 6.39
C PHE A 71 -0.83 6.09 5.24
N ARG A 72 -1.38 6.54 4.11
CA ARG A 72 -0.59 7.00 2.96
C ARG A 72 0.27 8.21 3.33
N ASP A 73 -0.26 9.14 4.11
CA ASP A 73 0.44 10.38 4.46
C ASP A 73 1.62 10.15 5.42
N TRP A 74 1.54 9.08 6.21
CA TRP A 74 2.57 8.69 7.18
C TRP A 74 3.72 7.89 6.57
N PHE A 75 3.43 6.98 5.64
CA PHE A 75 4.38 5.95 5.20
C PHE A 75 4.77 6.03 3.72
N VAL A 76 4.30 7.03 2.96
CA VAL A 76 4.74 7.24 1.57
C VAL A 76 6.18 7.75 1.52
N TRP A 77 6.96 7.25 0.55
CA TRP A 77 8.37 7.61 0.37
C TRP A 77 8.62 9.10 0.09
N LEU A 78 7.66 9.79 -0.54
CA LEU A 78 7.79 11.20 -0.96
C LEU A 78 7.82 12.23 0.18
N ARG A 79 7.63 11.82 1.44
CA ARG A 79 7.73 12.74 2.59
C ARG A 79 9.20 12.87 3.01
N HIS A 80 9.81 14.01 2.70
CA HIS A 80 11.14 14.38 3.18
C HIS A 80 11.12 14.46 4.73
N GLN A 81 11.87 13.58 5.38
CA GLN A 81 12.00 13.36 6.84
C GLN A 81 10.90 12.49 7.51
N PRO A 82 11.05 11.15 7.38
CA PRO A 82 10.27 10.13 8.09
C PRO A 82 10.41 10.12 9.62
N CYS A 83 11.44 10.75 10.18
CA CYS A 83 11.71 10.72 11.62
C CYS A 83 10.67 11.47 12.49
N HIS A 84 9.78 12.24 11.87
CA HIS A 84 8.71 13.00 12.53
C HIS A 84 7.32 12.38 12.33
N VAL A 85 7.20 11.07 12.07
CA VAL A 85 5.89 10.42 12.14
C VAL A 85 5.42 10.43 13.60
N ALA A 86 4.79 11.55 13.97
CA ALA A 86 4.38 11.90 15.32
C ALA A 86 3.30 10.95 15.85
N HIS A 87 3.02 11.05 17.16
CA HIS A 87 2.01 10.39 18.02
C HIS A 87 0.65 9.97 17.42
N LYS A 88 0.32 10.36 16.18
CA LYS A 88 -0.90 10.02 15.46
C LYS A 88 -0.79 8.77 14.58
N ALA A 89 0.42 8.33 14.20
CA ALA A 89 0.57 7.08 13.47
C ALA A 89 0.36 5.86 14.40
N PRO A 90 -0.07 4.71 13.85
CA PRO A 90 -0.36 3.55 14.67
C PRO A 90 0.87 3.08 15.44
N VAL A 91 0.62 2.60 16.66
CA VAL A 91 1.65 1.92 17.45
C VAL A 91 2.20 0.69 16.69
N ALA A 92 3.43 0.27 16.95
CA ALA A 92 4.13 -0.73 16.15
C ALA A 92 3.42 -2.07 16.30
N VAL A 93 2.87 -2.35 17.48
CA VAL A 93 1.93 -3.45 17.73
C VAL A 93 0.72 -3.41 16.79
N CYS A 94 0.12 -2.24 16.55
CA CYS A 94 -0.99 -2.10 15.61
C CYS A 94 -0.54 -2.40 14.17
N ILE A 95 0.64 -1.94 13.77
CA ILE A 95 1.20 -2.23 12.43
C ILE A 95 1.49 -3.73 12.28
N LYS A 96 2.06 -4.40 13.28
CA LYS A 96 2.28 -5.86 13.27
C LYS A 96 0.95 -6.62 13.11
N ARG A 97 -0.09 -6.21 13.84
CA ARG A 97 -1.43 -6.82 13.74
C ARG A 97 -2.05 -6.60 12.36
N ILE A 98 -1.89 -5.41 11.80
CA ILE A 98 -2.36 -5.04 10.46
C ILE A 98 -1.63 -5.87 9.38
N ILE A 99 -0.29 -6.00 9.48
CA ILE A 99 0.51 -6.84 8.58
C ILE A 99 0.07 -8.31 8.68
N GLY A 100 -0.13 -8.82 9.89
CA GLY A 100 -0.61 -10.19 10.12
C GLY A 100 -2.02 -10.45 9.55
N GLY A 101 -2.92 -9.47 9.63
CA GLY A 101 -4.29 -9.57 9.11
C GLY A 101 -4.40 -9.45 7.58
N ALA A 102 -3.57 -8.60 6.97
CA ALA A 102 -3.58 -8.31 5.52
C ALA A 102 -3.33 -9.52 4.60
N ALA A 103 -2.69 -10.56 5.11
CA ALA A 103 -2.45 -11.80 4.37
C ALA A 103 -3.75 -12.45 3.89
N ASN A 104 -4.80 -12.46 4.73
CA ASN A 104 -6.07 -13.11 4.40
C ASN A 104 -6.87 -12.36 3.33
N GLU A 105 -6.74 -11.03 3.28
CA GLU A 105 -7.50 -10.18 2.36
C GLU A 105 -6.85 -10.11 0.97
N ASN A 106 -5.52 -9.97 0.91
CA ASN A 106 -4.78 -9.93 -0.36
C ASN A 106 -4.86 -11.28 -1.11
N LEU A 107 -4.75 -12.41 -0.40
CA LEU A 107 -4.94 -13.74 -0.99
C LEU A 107 -6.39 -13.95 -1.46
N ARG A 108 -7.39 -13.40 -0.76
CA ARG A 108 -8.81 -13.47 -1.16
C ARG A 108 -9.11 -12.64 -2.41
N MET A 109 -8.58 -11.42 -2.49
CA MET A 109 -8.72 -10.54 -3.67
C MET A 109 -8.15 -11.20 -4.93
N VAL A 110 -6.97 -11.82 -4.83
CA VAL A 110 -6.29 -12.39 -6.02
C VAL A 110 -6.79 -13.81 -6.36
N ARG A 111 -7.28 -14.59 -5.38
CA ARG A 111 -7.79 -15.96 -5.63
C ARG A 111 -9.25 -16.02 -6.08
N GLY A 112 -10.04 -14.94 -6.00
CA GLY A 112 -11.46 -15.05 -6.34
C GLY A 112 -12.32 -13.79 -6.21
N ALA A 113 -11.87 -12.64 -6.70
CA ALA A 113 -12.85 -11.63 -7.12
C ALA A 113 -13.64 -12.20 -8.33
N PRO A 114 -14.98 -12.32 -8.27
CA PRO A 114 -15.75 -12.63 -9.46
C PRO A 114 -15.43 -11.56 -10.49
N ARG A 115 -14.91 -11.96 -11.65
CA ARG A 115 -14.67 -11.08 -12.80
C ARG A 115 -15.99 -10.36 -13.10
N ARG A 116 -16.20 -9.18 -12.52
CA ARG A 116 -17.21 -8.26 -13.03
C ARG A 116 -16.71 -7.91 -14.41
N ARG A 117 -17.34 -8.55 -15.39
CA ARG A 117 -17.17 -8.32 -16.81
C ARG A 117 -17.30 -6.81 -17.01
N ILE A 118 -16.18 -6.10 -17.10
CA ILE A 118 -16.18 -4.71 -17.53
C ILE A 118 -16.77 -4.78 -18.94
N ARG A 119 -18.02 -4.35 -19.10
CA ARG A 119 -18.62 -4.20 -20.42
C ARG A 119 -17.73 -3.21 -21.18
N ALA A 120 -17.13 -3.68 -22.26
CA ALA A 120 -16.31 -2.89 -23.17
C ALA A 120 -17.16 -1.93 -24.03
N ASP A 121 -18.13 -1.24 -23.43
CA ASP A 121 -19.06 -0.34 -24.14
C ASP A 121 -18.88 1.13 -23.78
N ARG A 122 -17.76 1.50 -23.14
CA ARG A 122 -17.49 2.91 -22.81
C ARG A 122 -16.08 3.37 -23.20
N ILE A 123 -15.66 3.01 -24.40
CA ILE A 123 -14.58 3.70 -25.12
C ILE A 123 -15.02 3.93 -26.58
N ARG A 124 -16.12 4.65 -26.75
CA ARG A 124 -16.46 5.41 -27.97
C ARG A 124 -17.11 6.70 -27.49
N HIS A 125 -16.75 7.83 -28.09
CA HIS A 125 -17.01 9.22 -27.65
C HIS A 125 -15.94 9.85 -26.74
N ALA A 126 -14.70 9.90 -27.23
CA ALA A 126 -13.75 10.94 -26.83
C ALA A 126 -13.08 11.60 -28.06
N HIS A 127 -13.75 11.61 -29.21
CA HIS A 127 -13.22 12.23 -30.45
C HIS A 127 -14.11 13.29 -31.09
N ASP A 128 -15.16 13.76 -30.40
CA ASP A 128 -15.93 14.93 -30.85
C ASP A 128 -16.03 15.95 -29.71
N ARG A 129 -15.05 16.86 -29.63
CA ARG A 129 -15.23 18.15 -28.95
C ARG A 129 -15.16 19.24 -30.03
N PRO A 130 -16.19 20.08 -30.20
CA PRO A 130 -16.09 21.25 -31.06
C PRO A 130 -15.16 22.29 -30.42
N SER A 131 -14.39 22.96 -31.27
CA SER A 131 -13.56 24.13 -30.95
C SER A 131 -14.41 25.25 -30.34
N VAL A 132 -14.06 25.69 -29.13
CA VAL A 132 -14.66 26.88 -28.50
C VAL A 132 -14.01 28.12 -29.12
N SER A 133 -14.84 29.00 -29.71
CA SER A 133 -14.39 30.27 -30.28
C SER A 133 -13.95 31.25 -29.20
N ALA A 134 -12.90 32.01 -29.51
CA ALA A 134 -12.47 33.16 -28.75
C ALA A 134 -13.48 34.30 -28.93
N HIS A 135 -14.09 34.74 -27.83
CA HIS A 135 -14.77 36.04 -27.78
C HIS A 135 -14.23 36.88 -26.62
N HIS A 136 -13.65 38.00 -27.05
CA HIS A 136 -13.45 39.27 -26.37
C HIS A 136 -14.45 39.57 -25.25
N PHE A 137 -13.94 40.13 -24.16
CA PHE A 137 -14.61 41.13 -23.33
C PHE A 137 -13.54 42.07 -22.73
N PRO A 138 -13.92 43.30 -22.34
CA PRO A 138 -13.32 44.57 -22.74
C PRO A 138 -12.08 44.99 -21.93
#